data_AF-A0A498P3R3-F1
#
_entry.id   AF-A0A498P3R3-F1
#
_cell.length_a   1.000
_cell.length_b   1.000
_cell.length_c   1.000
_cell.angle_alpha   90.00
_cell.angle_beta   90.00
_cell.angle_gamma   90.00
#
_symmetry.space_group_name_H-M   'P 1'
#
loop_
_entity.id
_entity.type
_entity.pdbx_description
1 polymer ?
#
loop_
_entity_poly.entity_id
_entity_poly.type
_entity_poly.pdbx_seq_one_letter_code
_entity_poly.pdbx_strand_id
1 'polypeptide(L)'
;MRVINQVDKKFLACLINTTEPKASESSTNEGNLLVLVDQHAAHERVRLEGLVTDSYEDDPDTPGKKRLCSSSVSPPLEINVTEEEKRLLRSCQAFLRGLALDVSFPKSESLNVLLERLPTCFIEKESTELRRGRRSVIKTIAEDYLREHIELLRSTGRVRGTLPLTVHNVLASQACHGAIKFNDILSKEECCSLVNSLSSCQLPFQCAHGRPSIVPLADLNHLEDPQVYFN
;
A
#
# COMPACT_ATOMS: atom_id res chain seq x y z
N MET A 1 14.61 16.57 3.72
CA MET A 1 13.89 17.41 2.73
C MET A 1 13.31 18.61 3.48
N ARG A 2 13.51 19.85 3.00
CA ARG A 2 12.99 21.07 3.64
C ARG A 2 11.77 21.58 2.88
N VAL A 3 10.61 21.70 3.53
CA VAL A 3 9.41 22.26 2.90
C VAL A 3 9.56 23.77 2.73
N ILE A 4 9.24 24.33 1.56
CA ILE A 4 9.11 25.77 1.31
C ILE A 4 7.68 26.23 1.59
N ASN A 5 6.70 25.70 0.86
CA ASN A 5 5.28 25.99 1.06
C ASN A 5 4.39 24.98 0.31
N GLN A 6 3.09 25.00 0.59
CA GLN A 6 2.09 24.38 -0.27
C GLN A 6 1.87 25.23 -1.53
N VAL A 7 1.73 24.58 -2.68
CA VAL A 7 1.53 25.18 -4.00
C VAL A 7 0.22 24.65 -4.58
N ASP A 8 -0.65 25.56 -5.02
CA ASP A 8 -1.96 25.29 -5.64
C ASP A 8 -2.86 24.33 -4.83
N LYS A 9 -2.65 24.22 -3.52
CA LYS A 9 -3.35 23.28 -2.63
C LYS A 9 -3.29 21.82 -3.12
N LYS A 10 -2.22 21.46 -3.83
CA LYS A 10 -2.02 20.15 -4.48
C LYS A 10 -0.61 19.61 -4.26
N PHE A 11 0.38 20.50 -4.24
CA PHE A 11 1.78 20.12 -4.18
C PHE A 11 2.47 20.77 -2.99
N LEU A 12 3.52 20.14 -2.49
CA LEU A 12 4.45 20.74 -1.55
C LEU A 12 5.76 21.04 -2.28
N ALA A 13 6.12 22.31 -2.39
CA ALA A 13 7.42 22.70 -2.89
C ALA A 13 8.46 22.46 -1.80
N CYS A 14 9.48 21.67 -2.10
CA CYS A 14 10.51 21.28 -1.15
C CYS A 14 11.91 21.40 -1.76
N LEU A 15 12.90 21.61 -0.89
CA LEU A 15 14.32 21.58 -1.24
C LEU A 15 14.97 20.32 -0.69
N ILE A 16 15.75 19.68 -1.54
CA ILE A 16 16.61 18.54 -1.20
C ILE A 16 18.05 18.99 -1.39
N ASN A 17 18.91 18.70 -0.42
CA ASN A 17 20.34 18.86 -0.60
C ASN A 17 20.87 17.58 -1.27
N THR A 18 21.43 17.72 -2.47
CA THR A 18 22.04 16.61 -3.21
C THR A 18 23.57 16.59 -3.11
N THR A 19 24.16 17.55 -2.40
CA THR A 19 25.61 17.62 -2.16
C THR A 19 25.99 16.86 -0.89
N GLU A 20 27.13 16.17 -0.92
CA GLU A 20 27.67 15.52 0.28
C GLU A 20 28.05 16.59 1.32
N PRO A 21 27.79 16.36 2.63
CA PRO A 21 28.12 17.33 3.66
C PRO A 21 29.64 17.52 3.74
N LYS A 22 30.13 18.67 3.28
CA LYS A 22 31.54 19.07 3.46
C LYS A 22 31.76 19.46 4.92
N ALA A 23 32.78 18.86 5.55
CA ALA A 23 33.05 18.90 6.99
C ALA A 23 33.41 20.29 7.59
N SER A 24 33.30 21.39 6.85
CA SER A 24 33.88 22.69 7.25
C SER A 24 33.01 23.92 7.03
N GLU A 25 31.73 23.80 6.70
CA GLU A 25 30.87 24.98 6.54
C GLU A 25 29.69 24.99 7.51
N SER A 26 29.69 25.98 8.40
CA SER A 26 28.57 26.36 9.27
C SER A 26 27.57 27.26 8.53
N SER A 27 27.17 26.89 7.31
CA SER A 27 26.29 27.67 6.47
C SER A 27 24.93 26.98 6.33
N THR A 28 23.90 27.81 6.26
CA THR A 28 22.48 27.45 6.18
C THR A 28 22.24 26.32 5.17
N ASN A 29 21.56 25.25 5.62
CA ASN A 29 21.21 24.06 4.86
C ASN A 29 20.17 24.38 3.76
N GLU A 30 20.57 25.17 2.77
CA GLU A 30 19.76 25.55 1.61
C GLU A 30 19.92 24.45 0.58
N GLY A 31 19.00 23.48 0.59
CA GLY A 31 19.00 22.43 -0.43
C GLY A 31 18.99 23.01 -1.85
N ASN A 32 19.71 22.39 -2.77
CA ASN A 32 19.93 22.88 -4.14
C ASN A 32 18.92 22.31 -5.15
N LEU A 33 18.27 21.18 -4.87
CA LEU A 33 17.27 20.59 -5.77
C LEU A 33 15.86 20.98 -5.34
N LEU A 34 15.15 21.74 -6.19
CA LEU A 34 13.73 22.02 -6.02
C LEU A 34 12.91 20.83 -6.52
N VAL A 35 12.06 20.29 -5.65
CA VAL A 35 11.12 19.21 -5.97
C VAL A 35 9.69 19.61 -5.65
N LEU A 36 8.74 19.06 -6.39
CA LEU A 36 7.33 19.03 -6.01
C LEU A 36 6.98 17.66 -5.46
N VAL A 37 6.33 17.66 -4.30
CA VAL A 37 5.70 16.47 -3.72
C VAL A 37 4.21 16.58 -3.96
N ASP A 38 3.60 15.62 -4.64
CA ASP A 38 2.14 15.53 -4.76
C ASP A 38 1.57 15.13 -3.40
N GLN A 39 0.77 16.01 -2.79
CA GLN A 39 0.28 15.83 -1.43
C GLN A 39 -0.63 14.62 -1.29
N HIS A 40 -1.40 14.31 -2.33
CA HIS A 40 -2.29 13.16 -2.35
C HIS A 40 -1.47 11.88 -2.49
N ALA A 41 -0.63 11.80 -3.52
CA ALA A 41 0.21 10.66 -3.80
C ALA A 41 1.16 10.31 -2.63
N ALA A 42 1.75 11.33 -2.01
CA ALA A 42 2.60 11.18 -0.82
C ALA A 42 1.82 10.60 0.36
N HIS A 43 0.64 11.16 0.67
CA HIS A 43 -0.14 10.67 1.79
C HIS A 43 -0.72 9.27 1.51
N GLU A 44 -1.08 8.95 0.27
CA GLU A 44 -1.44 7.58 -0.13
C GLU A 44 -0.32 6.59 0.20
N ARG A 45 0.94 6.92 -0.11
CA ARG A 45 2.09 6.04 0.17
C ARG A 45 2.30 5.85 1.67
N VAL A 46 2.33 6.93 2.45
CA VAL A 46 2.46 6.88 3.91
C VAL A 46 1.37 5.99 4.52
N ARG A 47 0.13 6.19 4.09
CA ARG A 47 -1.01 5.39 4.57
C ARG A 47 -0.92 3.93 4.16
N LEU A 48 -0.52 3.64 2.91
CA LEU A 48 -0.39 2.27 2.44
C LEU A 48 0.64 1.50 3.27
N GLU A 49 1.82 2.07 3.51
CA GLU A 49 2.85 1.38 4.28
C GLU A 49 2.47 1.18 5.76
N GLY A 50 1.75 2.14 6.35
CA GLY A 50 1.12 1.97 7.66
C GLY A 50 0.11 0.83 7.67
N LEU A 51 -0.85 0.85 6.74
CA LEU A 51 -1.88 -0.20 6.61
C LEU A 51 -1.29 -1.59 6.35
N VAL A 52 -0.23 -1.68 5.53
CA VAL A 52 0.49 -2.93 5.31
C VAL A 52 1.12 -3.39 6.62
N THR A 53 1.77 -2.51 7.37
CA THR A 53 2.37 -2.86 8.67
C THR A 53 1.32 -3.37 9.65
N ASP A 54 0.18 -2.68 9.75
CA ASP A 54 -0.93 -3.01 10.64
C ASP A 54 -1.68 -4.30 10.23
N SER A 55 -1.55 -4.71 8.97
CA SER A 55 -2.16 -5.95 8.46
C SER A 55 -1.42 -7.22 8.87
N TYR A 56 -0.27 -7.09 9.55
CA TYR A 56 0.52 -8.22 10.04
C TYR A 56 0.60 -8.25 11.56
N GLU A 57 0.38 -9.43 12.12
CA GLU A 57 0.56 -9.76 13.53
C GLU A 57 1.69 -10.78 13.72
N ASP A 58 2.21 -10.89 14.93
CA ASP A 58 3.15 -11.95 15.28
C ASP A 58 2.44 -13.32 15.22
N ASP A 59 3.09 -14.30 14.59
CA ASP A 59 2.58 -15.65 14.49
C ASP A 59 2.67 -16.34 15.86
N PRO A 60 1.55 -16.66 16.52
CA PRO A 60 1.56 -17.27 17.86
C PRO A 60 2.23 -18.64 17.87
N ASP A 61 2.25 -19.32 16.72
CA ASP A 61 2.82 -20.66 16.58
C ASP A 61 4.32 -20.60 16.21
N THR A 62 4.83 -19.46 15.72
CA THR A 62 6.20 -19.32 15.22
C THR A 62 6.82 -17.98 15.63
N PRO A 63 7.55 -17.91 16.75
CA PRO A 63 8.20 -16.68 17.22
C PRO A 63 9.10 -16.04 16.16
N GLY A 64 9.00 -14.71 16.01
CA GLY A 64 9.79 -13.93 15.06
C GLY A 64 9.29 -13.96 13.61
N LYS A 65 8.20 -14.70 13.33
CA LYS A 65 7.54 -14.69 12.04
C LYS A 65 6.25 -13.88 12.12
N LYS A 66 6.00 -13.04 11.12
CA LYS A 66 4.72 -12.33 10.98
C LYS A 66 3.77 -13.09 10.06
N ARG A 67 2.47 -13.00 10.34
CA ARG A 67 1.39 -13.51 9.49
C ARG A 67 0.34 -12.44 9.25
N LEU A 68 -0.43 -12.58 8.17
CA LEU A 68 -1.55 -11.67 7.90
C LEU A 68 -2.63 -11.86 8.97
N CYS A 69 -3.18 -10.74 9.44
CA CYS A 69 -4.35 -10.74 10.31
C CYS A 69 -5.54 -11.40 9.60
N SER A 70 -6.27 -12.28 10.30
CA SER A 70 -7.41 -13.01 9.73
C SER A 70 -8.69 -12.80 10.53
N SER A 71 -9.81 -12.71 9.83
CA SER A 71 -11.15 -12.57 10.42
C SER A 71 -12.10 -13.63 9.85
N SER A 72 -12.99 -14.15 10.69
CA SER A 72 -14.00 -15.13 10.28
C SER A 72 -15.13 -14.49 9.47
N VAL A 73 -15.69 -15.23 8.52
CA VAL A 73 -16.88 -14.84 7.75
C VAL A 73 -18.05 -15.74 8.13
N SER A 74 -19.21 -15.14 8.43
CA SER A 74 -20.43 -15.88 8.77
C SER A 74 -21.64 -15.33 7.99
N PRO A 75 -22.34 -16.16 7.21
CA PRO A 75 -22.03 -17.57 6.90
C PRO A 75 -20.74 -17.71 6.08
N PRO A 76 -20.09 -18.89 6.07
CA PRO A 76 -18.94 -19.16 5.21
C PRO A 76 -19.25 -18.86 3.74
N LEU A 77 -18.27 -18.32 3.01
CA LEU A 77 -18.47 -17.97 1.60
C LEU A 77 -18.30 -19.19 0.72
N GLU A 78 -19.32 -19.49 -0.06
CA GLU A 78 -19.30 -20.57 -1.03
C GLU A 78 -18.73 -20.09 -2.37
N ILE A 79 -17.65 -20.74 -2.81
CA ILE A 79 -16.95 -20.45 -4.07
C ILE A 79 -16.89 -21.72 -4.93
N ASN A 80 -17.26 -21.58 -6.21
CA ASN A 80 -17.14 -22.66 -7.19
C ASN A 80 -15.70 -22.79 -7.65
N VAL A 81 -15.23 -24.02 -7.76
CA VAL A 81 -13.87 -24.37 -8.20
C VAL A 81 -13.93 -25.56 -9.14
N THR A 82 -12.88 -25.79 -9.92
CA THR A 82 -12.70 -27.04 -10.67
C THR A 82 -12.31 -28.19 -9.73
N GLU A 83 -12.48 -29.43 -10.20
CA GLU A 83 -12.04 -30.61 -9.45
C GLU A 83 -10.52 -30.61 -9.20
N GLU A 84 -9.75 -30.11 -10.17
CA GLU A 84 -8.30 -29.93 -10.03
C GLU A 84 -7.94 -28.93 -8.93
N GLU A 85 -8.59 -27.77 -8.92
CA GLU A 85 -8.40 -26.74 -7.89
C GLU A 85 -8.82 -27.23 -6.51
N LYS A 86 -9.94 -27.95 -6.40
CA LYS A 86 -10.39 -28.56 -5.13
C LYS A 86 -9.34 -29.51 -4.57
N ARG A 87 -8.74 -30.36 -5.42
CA ARG A 87 -7.64 -31.28 -5.03
C ARG A 87 -6.37 -30.53 -4.61
N LEU A 88 -6.02 -29.47 -5.33
CA LEU A 88 -4.88 -28.62 -5.02
C LEU A 88 -5.04 -27.91 -3.67
N LEU A 89 -6.18 -27.27 -3.45
CA LEU A 89 -6.52 -26.58 -2.20
C LEU A 89 -6.49 -27.55 -1.00
N ARG A 90 -7.01 -28.78 -1.17
CA ARG A 90 -6.93 -29.84 -0.13
C ARG A 90 -5.47 -30.19 0.20
N SER A 91 -4.62 -30.33 -0.82
CA SER A 91 -3.22 -30.71 -0.65
C SER A 91 -2.37 -29.60 -0.03
N CYS A 92 -2.79 -28.34 -0.18
CA CYS A 92 -2.05 -27.15 0.27
C CYS A 92 -2.71 -26.41 1.44
N GLN A 93 -3.67 -27.01 2.15
CA GLN A 93 -4.47 -26.33 3.18
C GLN A 93 -3.60 -25.65 4.27
N ALA A 94 -2.54 -26.32 4.73
CA ALA A 94 -1.63 -25.75 5.75
C ALA A 94 -0.91 -24.48 5.26
N PHE A 95 -0.62 -24.38 3.96
CA PHE A 95 -0.02 -23.19 3.37
C PHE A 95 -1.02 -22.02 3.32
N LEU A 96 -2.28 -22.30 2.96
CA LEU A 96 -3.34 -21.29 2.90
C LEU A 96 -3.66 -20.67 4.26
N ARG A 97 -3.59 -21.44 5.35
CA ARG A 97 -3.74 -20.91 6.72
C ARG A 97 -2.71 -19.82 7.04
N GLY A 98 -1.46 -19.99 6.59
CA GLY A 98 -0.41 -18.99 6.75
C GLY A 98 -0.66 -17.69 5.96
N LEU A 99 -1.63 -17.71 5.03
CA LEU A 99 -2.06 -16.58 4.21
C LEU A 99 -3.43 -16.03 4.67
N ALA A 100 -3.81 -16.30 5.93
CA ALA A 100 -5.10 -15.89 6.48
C ALA A 100 -6.31 -16.42 5.68
N LEU A 101 -6.17 -17.58 5.04
CA LEU A 101 -7.21 -18.21 4.22
C LEU A 101 -7.55 -19.61 4.72
N ASP A 102 -8.69 -19.72 5.41
CA ASP A 102 -9.20 -21.01 5.87
C ASP A 102 -10.26 -21.53 4.90
N VAL A 103 -9.96 -22.67 4.29
CA VAL A 103 -10.83 -23.36 3.34
C VAL A 103 -11.31 -24.66 3.94
N SER A 104 -12.63 -24.89 3.93
CA SER A 104 -13.26 -26.16 4.25
C SER A 104 -13.97 -26.75 3.04
N PHE A 105 -14.11 -28.08 3.04
CA PHE A 105 -14.58 -28.84 1.89
C PHE A 105 -15.86 -29.58 2.28
N PRO A 106 -17.02 -29.21 1.69
CA PRO A 106 -18.26 -29.94 1.90
C PRO A 106 -18.10 -31.42 1.56
N LYS A 107 -18.82 -32.29 2.29
CA LYS A 107 -18.89 -33.75 2.01
C LYS A 107 -19.67 -34.06 0.72
N SER A 108 -20.45 -33.10 0.24
CA SER A 108 -21.17 -33.18 -1.03
C SER A 108 -20.19 -33.32 -2.21
N GLU A 109 -20.60 -34.05 -3.25
CA GLU A 109 -19.94 -34.14 -4.56
C GLU A 109 -19.94 -32.80 -5.34
N SER A 110 -20.46 -31.74 -4.75
CA SER A 110 -20.47 -30.39 -5.34
C SER A 110 -19.05 -29.85 -5.53
N LEU A 111 -18.85 -29.14 -6.64
CA LEU A 111 -17.60 -28.48 -7.02
C LEU A 111 -17.42 -27.11 -6.32
N ASN A 112 -17.70 -27.07 -5.02
CA ASN A 112 -17.62 -25.88 -4.19
C ASN A 112 -16.66 -26.07 -3.02
N VAL A 113 -16.13 -24.95 -2.53
CA VAL A 113 -15.39 -24.84 -1.29
C VAL A 113 -16.00 -23.74 -0.42
N LEU A 114 -15.82 -23.85 0.89
CA LEU A 114 -16.30 -22.86 1.85
C LEU A 114 -15.09 -22.10 2.41
N LEU A 115 -15.13 -20.78 2.34
CA LEU A 115 -14.15 -19.92 2.98
C LEU A 115 -14.67 -19.46 4.34
N GLU A 116 -13.95 -19.83 5.40
CA GLU A 116 -14.33 -19.58 6.78
C GLU A 116 -13.58 -18.39 7.38
N ARG A 117 -12.34 -18.16 6.95
CA ARG A 117 -11.51 -17.01 7.33
C ARG A 117 -10.86 -16.37 6.12
N LEU A 118 -10.76 -15.06 6.18
CA LEU A 118 -10.13 -14.20 5.18
C LEU A 118 -9.22 -13.16 5.85
N PRO A 119 -8.31 -12.52 5.09
CA PRO A 119 -7.59 -11.34 5.57
C PRO A 119 -8.53 -10.28 6.17
N THR A 120 -8.19 -9.75 7.35
CA THR A 120 -9.03 -8.80 8.09
C THR A 120 -9.39 -7.56 7.27
N CYS A 121 -8.45 -7.06 6.45
CA CYS A 121 -8.68 -5.91 5.58
C CYS A 121 -9.83 -6.12 4.58
N PHE A 122 -10.15 -7.36 4.19
CA PHE A 122 -11.30 -7.66 3.32
C PHE A 122 -12.61 -7.44 4.04
N ILE A 123 -12.69 -7.83 5.32
CA ILE A 123 -13.87 -7.65 6.17
C ILE A 123 -14.09 -6.17 6.46
N GLU A 124 -13.02 -5.42 6.72
CA GLU A 124 -13.07 -3.97 6.90
C GLU A 124 -13.54 -3.25 5.62
N LYS A 125 -13.07 -3.70 4.45
CA LYS A 125 -13.51 -3.18 3.16
C LYS A 125 -15.00 -3.44 2.95
N GLU A 126 -15.46 -4.66 3.18
CA GLU A 126 -16.88 -5.02 3.11
C GLU A 126 -17.73 -4.15 4.04
N SER A 127 -17.32 -4.05 5.31
CA SER A 127 -17.98 -3.20 6.30
C SER A 127 -18.09 -1.75 5.82
N THR A 128 -17.03 -1.22 5.22
CA THR A 128 -16.99 0.16 4.73
C THR A 128 -17.93 0.37 3.54
N GLU A 129 -17.98 -0.55 2.60
CA GLU A 129 -18.88 -0.46 1.44
C GLU A 129 -20.36 -0.57 1.86
N LEU A 130 -20.69 -1.52 2.74
CA LEU A 130 -22.05 -1.68 3.25
C LEU A 130 -22.51 -0.44 4.05
N ARG A 131 -21.64 0.13 4.90
CA ARG A 131 -21.94 1.39 5.63
C ARG A 131 -22.21 2.56 4.69
N ARG A 132 -21.64 2.54 3.47
CA ARG A 132 -21.87 3.55 2.43
C ARG A 132 -23.10 3.24 1.55
N GLY A 133 -23.88 2.20 1.88
CA GLY A 133 -25.05 1.79 1.10
C GLY A 133 -24.70 1.16 -0.25
N ARG A 134 -23.46 0.71 -0.44
CA ARG A 134 -23.01 0.05 -1.67
C ARG A 134 -23.23 -1.47 -1.58
N ARG A 135 -23.11 -2.14 -2.73
CA ARG A 135 -23.25 -3.58 -2.83
C ARG A 135 -22.11 -4.29 -2.09
N SER A 136 -22.39 -5.50 -1.61
CA SER A 136 -21.38 -6.39 -1.06
C SER A 136 -20.29 -6.67 -2.09
N VAL A 137 -19.03 -6.63 -1.64
CA VAL A 137 -17.83 -6.87 -2.44
C VAL A 137 -17.05 -8.09 -1.93
N ILE A 138 -17.37 -8.61 -0.74
CA ILE A 138 -16.59 -9.65 -0.08
C ILE A 138 -16.47 -10.92 -0.92
N LYS A 139 -17.55 -11.34 -1.59
CA LYS A 139 -17.53 -12.55 -2.42
C LYS A 139 -16.54 -12.41 -3.59
N THR A 140 -16.59 -11.28 -4.29
CA THR A 140 -15.67 -11.01 -5.41
C THR A 140 -14.23 -10.93 -4.94
N ILE A 141 -13.96 -10.21 -3.85
CA ILE A 141 -12.60 -10.10 -3.28
C ILE A 141 -12.08 -11.48 -2.86
N ALA A 142 -12.92 -12.31 -2.26
CA ALA A 142 -12.54 -13.65 -1.82
C ALA A 142 -12.29 -14.60 -3.01
N GLU A 143 -13.09 -14.51 -4.07
CA GLU A 143 -12.87 -15.25 -5.33
C GLU A 143 -11.56 -14.85 -6.00
N ASP A 144 -11.25 -13.56 -6.07
CA ASP A 144 -10.00 -13.06 -6.64
C ASP A 144 -8.79 -13.50 -5.81
N TYR A 145 -8.89 -13.45 -4.49
CA TYR A 145 -7.84 -13.90 -3.59
C TYR A 145 -7.58 -15.40 -3.67
N LEU A 146 -8.65 -16.21 -3.75
CA LEU A 146 -8.51 -17.65 -3.92
C LEU A 146 -7.87 -17.99 -5.26
N ARG A 147 -8.28 -17.30 -6.35
CA ARG A 147 -7.72 -17.48 -7.68
C ARG A 147 -6.24 -17.11 -7.74
N GLU A 148 -5.86 -16.00 -7.13
CA GLU A 148 -4.45 -15.59 -6.98
C GLU A 148 -3.62 -16.72 -6.36
N HIS A 149 -4.09 -17.30 -5.25
CA HIS A 149 -3.37 -18.39 -4.59
C HIS A 149 -3.34 -19.70 -5.39
N ILE A 150 -4.41 -20.03 -6.11
CA ILE A 150 -4.44 -21.19 -7.02
C ILE A 150 -3.39 -21.00 -8.11
N GLU A 151 -3.32 -19.82 -8.73
CA GLU A 151 -2.33 -19.50 -9.77
C GLU A 151 -0.90 -19.56 -9.23
N LEU A 152 -0.65 -19.03 -8.02
CA LEU A 152 0.64 -19.15 -7.34
C LEU A 152 1.02 -20.61 -7.08
N LEU A 153 0.07 -21.44 -6.64
CA LEU A 153 0.30 -22.87 -6.40
C LEU A 153 0.56 -23.66 -7.69
N ARG A 154 -0.01 -23.24 -8.82
CA ARG A 154 0.21 -23.87 -10.14
C ARG A 154 1.50 -23.42 -10.82
N SER A 155 1.91 -22.16 -10.63
CA SER A 155 2.93 -21.53 -11.48
C SER A 155 4.38 -21.82 -11.08
N THR A 156 4.75 -21.97 -9.80
CA THR A 156 6.04 -22.53 -9.33
C THR A 156 6.19 -22.39 -7.80
N GLY A 157 7.02 -23.23 -7.18
CA GLY A 157 7.12 -23.43 -5.73
C GLY A 157 7.35 -22.17 -4.88
N ARG A 158 6.48 -21.98 -3.88
CA ARG A 158 6.62 -21.09 -2.70
C ARG A 158 7.33 -19.76 -3.02
N VAL A 159 6.67 -18.86 -3.74
CA VAL A 159 7.00 -17.43 -3.64
C VAL A 159 6.69 -16.98 -2.21
N ARG A 160 7.71 -16.98 -1.35
CA ARG A 160 7.63 -16.47 0.02
C ARG A 160 7.98 -14.99 0.00
N GLY A 161 7.16 -14.16 0.62
CA GLY A 161 7.58 -12.84 1.11
C GLY A 161 7.02 -11.62 0.37
N THR A 162 6.17 -11.78 -0.64
CA THR A 162 5.43 -10.67 -1.24
C THR A 162 4.01 -10.61 -0.71
N LEU A 163 3.52 -9.40 -0.42
CA LEU A 163 2.12 -9.16 -0.10
C LEU A 163 1.24 -9.60 -1.29
N PRO A 164 0.21 -10.44 -1.09
CA PRO A 164 -0.70 -10.80 -2.18
C PRO A 164 -1.31 -9.56 -2.85
N LEU A 165 -1.46 -9.60 -4.16
CA LEU A 165 -1.96 -8.49 -4.97
C LEU A 165 -3.39 -8.12 -4.58
N THR A 166 -4.26 -9.09 -4.29
CA THR A 166 -5.62 -8.76 -3.83
C THR A 166 -5.58 -7.99 -2.50
N VAL A 167 -4.69 -8.37 -1.58
CA VAL A 167 -4.48 -7.65 -0.30
C VAL A 167 -3.94 -6.25 -0.58
N HIS A 168 -2.88 -6.13 -1.38
CA HIS A 168 -2.31 -4.84 -1.77
C HIS A 168 -3.38 -3.92 -2.37
N ASN A 169 -4.23 -4.41 -3.27
CA ASN A 169 -5.26 -3.61 -3.93
C ASN A 169 -6.34 -3.12 -2.96
N VAL A 170 -6.75 -3.95 -2.00
CA VAL A 170 -7.69 -3.54 -0.95
C VAL A 170 -7.07 -2.46 -0.06
N LEU A 171 -5.83 -2.65 0.39
CA LEU A 171 -5.11 -1.67 1.22
C LEU A 171 -4.82 -0.37 0.47
N ALA A 172 -4.46 -0.44 -0.82
CA ALA A 172 -4.27 0.74 -1.67
C ALA A 172 -5.56 1.53 -1.83
N SER A 173 -6.69 0.84 -2.02
CA SER A 173 -8.01 1.47 -2.04
C SER A 173 -8.33 2.16 -0.70
N GLN A 174 -8.06 1.51 0.43
CA GLN A 174 -8.26 2.11 1.75
C GLN A 174 -7.34 3.32 1.98
N ALA A 175 -6.07 3.24 1.58
CA ALA A 175 -5.09 4.32 1.65
C ALA A 175 -5.58 5.53 0.87
N CYS A 176 -6.02 5.34 -0.38
CA CYS A 176 -6.58 6.36 -1.26
C CYS A 176 -7.75 7.10 -0.64
N HIS A 177 -8.74 6.37 -0.13
CA HIS A 177 -9.96 6.98 0.38
C HIS A 177 -9.69 7.90 1.58
N GLY A 178 -8.79 7.51 2.48
CA GLY A 178 -8.41 8.32 3.65
C GLY A 178 -7.24 9.28 3.45
N ALA A 179 -6.64 9.34 2.26
CA ALA A 179 -5.57 10.28 1.96
C ALA A 179 -6.10 11.72 1.81
N ILE A 180 -5.21 12.68 2.06
CA ILE A 180 -5.41 14.11 1.81
C ILE A 180 -5.81 14.28 0.34
N LYS A 181 -6.77 15.15 0.06
CA LYS A 181 -7.26 15.42 -1.29
C LYS A 181 -6.60 16.67 -1.86
N PHE A 182 -6.69 16.81 -3.17
CA PHE A 182 -6.42 18.09 -3.80
C PHE A 182 -7.42 19.14 -3.34
N ASN A 183 -6.94 20.36 -3.25
CA ASN A 183 -7.63 21.53 -2.70
C ASN A 183 -7.73 21.57 -1.16
N ASP A 184 -7.29 20.53 -0.45
CA ASP A 184 -7.11 20.61 0.99
C ASP A 184 -5.97 21.58 1.30
N ILE A 185 -6.24 22.54 2.19
CA ILE A 185 -5.24 23.49 2.68
C ILE A 185 -4.51 22.83 3.83
N LEU A 186 -3.19 22.77 3.75
CA LEU A 186 -2.35 22.20 4.80
C LEU A 186 -1.58 23.32 5.51
N SER A 187 -1.55 23.26 6.84
CA SER A 187 -0.65 24.11 7.62
C SER A 187 0.81 23.80 7.30
N LYS A 188 1.71 24.71 7.67
CA LYS A 188 3.14 24.50 7.46
C LYS A 188 3.62 23.25 8.21
N GLU A 189 3.11 23.03 9.41
CA GLU A 189 3.40 21.86 10.26
C GLU A 189 2.91 20.56 9.61
N GLU A 190 1.68 20.55 9.07
CA GLU A 190 1.11 19.40 8.36
C GLU A 190 1.93 19.03 7.12
N CYS A 191 2.36 20.04 6.34
CA CYS A 191 3.24 19.82 5.19
C CYS A 191 4.57 19.18 5.62
N CYS A 192 5.19 19.69 6.69
CA CYS A 192 6.45 19.15 7.20
C CYS A 192 6.27 17.72 7.73
N SER A 193 5.18 17.46 8.45
CA SER A 193 4.84 16.13 8.96
C SER A 193 4.65 15.12 7.83
N LEU A 194 3.93 15.49 6.77
CA LEU A 194 3.73 14.63 5.60
C LEU A 194 5.05 14.28 4.92
N VAL A 195 5.90 15.28 4.68
CA VAL A 195 7.21 15.06 4.05
C VAL A 195 8.14 14.21 4.91
N ASN A 196 8.14 14.42 6.23
CA ASN A 196 8.92 13.59 7.14
C ASN A 196 8.42 12.13 7.13
N SER A 197 7.10 11.93 7.19
CA SER A 197 6.49 10.61 7.12
C SER A 197 6.80 9.92 5.79
N LEU A 198 6.69 10.64 4.68
CA LEU A 198 7.05 10.13 3.36
C LEU A 198 8.53 9.71 3.31
N SER A 199 9.44 10.51 3.87
CA SER A 199 10.88 10.18 3.88
C SER A 199 11.24 8.93 4.69
N SER A 200 10.35 8.50 5.60
CA SER A 200 10.51 7.26 6.36
C SER A 200 9.93 6.02 5.67
N CYS A 201 9.21 6.21 4.56
CA CYS A 201 8.64 5.12 3.77
C CYS A 201 9.72 4.37 2.99
N GLN A 202 9.51 3.08 2.75
CA GLN A 202 10.38 2.23 1.94
C GLN A 202 10.34 2.63 0.46
N LEU A 203 9.17 3.05 -0.06
CA LEU A 203 8.98 3.42 -1.47
C LEU A 203 8.43 4.84 -1.61
N PRO A 204 9.19 5.88 -1.22
CA PRO A 204 8.71 7.26 -1.08
C PRO A 204 8.44 7.97 -2.41
N PHE A 205 8.81 7.36 -3.54
CA PHE A 205 8.73 7.96 -4.89
C PHE A 205 7.49 7.57 -5.69
N GLN A 206 6.65 6.70 -5.15
CA GLN A 206 5.40 6.28 -5.80
C GLN A 206 4.24 6.24 -4.81
N CYS A 207 3.02 6.52 -5.26
CA CYS A 207 1.80 6.39 -4.47
C CYS A 207 1.35 4.94 -4.34
N ALA A 208 0.23 4.69 -3.67
CA ALA A 208 -0.34 3.36 -3.50
C ALA A 208 -0.72 2.65 -4.82
N HIS A 209 -0.86 3.40 -5.91
CA HIS A 209 -1.21 2.92 -7.25
C HIS A 209 -0.08 3.06 -8.28
N GLY A 210 1.14 3.39 -7.84
CA GLY A 210 2.32 3.49 -8.71
C GLY A 210 2.52 4.82 -9.43
N ARG A 211 1.72 5.86 -9.14
CA ARG A 211 1.98 7.22 -9.68
C ARG A 211 3.16 7.87 -8.94
N PRO A 212 4.00 8.68 -9.60
CA PRO A 212 5.07 9.39 -8.91
C PRO A 212 4.54 10.29 -7.79
N SER A 213 5.15 10.23 -6.61
CA SER A 213 4.83 11.11 -5.47
C SER A 213 5.75 12.33 -5.38
N ILE A 214 6.95 12.26 -5.99
CA ILE A 214 7.96 13.31 -5.98
C ILE A 214 8.46 13.52 -7.40
N VAL A 215 8.52 14.77 -7.85
CA VAL A 215 9.04 15.15 -9.16
C VAL A 215 10.08 16.26 -9.00
N PRO A 216 11.32 16.08 -9.50
CA PRO A 216 12.31 17.16 -9.52
C PRO A 216 11.90 18.23 -10.54
N LEU A 217 12.00 19.50 -10.15
CA LEU A 217 11.70 20.63 -11.03
C LEU A 217 12.98 21.26 -11.60
N ALA A 218 13.93 21.61 -10.74
CA ALA A 218 15.13 22.32 -11.14
C ALA A 218 16.25 22.13 -10.11
N ASP A 219 17.48 22.08 -10.61
CA ASP A 219 18.68 22.24 -9.78
C ASP A 219 19.06 23.71 -9.77
N LEU A 220 18.97 24.34 -8.60
CA LEU A 220 19.21 25.76 -8.41
C LEU A 220 20.66 26.14 -8.72
N ASN A 221 21.62 25.23 -8.57
CA ASN A 221 23.03 25.48 -8.91
C ASN A 221 23.23 25.70 -10.42
N HIS A 222 22.33 25.20 -11.25
CA HIS A 222 22.38 25.31 -12.71
C HIS A 222 21.48 26.42 -13.26
N LEU A 223 20.80 27.18 -12.39
CA LEU A 223 19.99 28.33 -12.77
C LEU A 223 20.77 29.66 -12.71
N GLU A 224 21.93 29.68 -12.04
CA GLU A 224 22.81 30.85 -12.00
C GLU A 224 23.64 30.95 -13.28
N ASP A 225 23.03 31.45 -14.37
CA ASP A 225 23.76 31.96 -15.53
C ASP A 225 23.50 33.47 -15.67
N PRO A 226 24.27 34.34 -14.97
CA PRO A 226 24.19 35.78 -15.14
C PRO A 226 25.06 36.22 -16.32
N GLN A 227 24.67 35.88 -17.55
CA GLN A 227 25.23 36.52 -18.76
C GLN A 227 24.14 36.97 -19.73
N VAL A 228 23.28 37.88 -19.29
CA VAL A 228 22.67 38.87 -20.20
C VAL A 228 22.72 40.25 -19.53
N TYR A 229 23.93 40.78 -19.39
CA TYR A 229 24.13 42.22 -19.55
C TYR A 229 24.46 42.45 -21.02
N PHE A 230 23.52 43.00 -21.78
CA PHE A 230 23.86 43.73 -22.99
C PHE A 230 23.31 45.15 -22.85
N ASN A 231 24.25 46.09 -23.04
CA ASN A 231 24.14 47.54 -22.93
C ASN A 231 22.98 48.15 -23.70
#